data_AF-A0A550GLU0-F1
#
_entry.id   AF-A0A550GLU0-F1
#
_cell.length_a   1.000
_cell.length_b   1.000
_cell.length_c   1.000
_cell.angle_alpha   90.00
_cell.angle_beta   90.00
_cell.angle_gamma   90.00
#
_symmetry.space_group_name_H-M   'P 1'
#
loop_
_entity.id
_entity.type
_entity.pdbx_description
1 polymer ?
#
loop_
_entity_poly.entity_id
_entity_poly.type
_entity_poly.pdbx_seq_one_letter_code
_entity_poly.pdbx_strand_id
1 'polypeptide(L)'
;KTFTHWFQNENQISWIDDKPYVTCPDPFTVVDRETGEGFSNFRAASWTQGRKVAVWGMKAVPAWRTERGLKIYNPKHFGFDIEWKPIEKLAK
;
A
#
# COMPACT_ATOMS: atom_id res chain seq x y z
N LYS A 1 -12.81 -3.66 -11.20
CA LYS A 1 -11.87 -2.69 -10.60
C LYS A 1 -10.47 -3.27 -10.70
N THR A 2 -9.51 -2.51 -11.17
CA THR A 2 -8.11 -2.90 -11.28
C THR A 2 -7.34 -2.28 -10.13
N PHE A 3 -6.60 -3.09 -9.39
CA PHE A 3 -5.69 -2.62 -8.35
C PHE A 3 -4.27 -2.60 -8.91
N THR A 4 -3.59 -1.47 -8.79
CA THR A 4 -2.17 -1.34 -9.11
C THR A 4 -1.44 -0.82 -7.88
N HIS A 5 -0.16 -1.15 -7.76
CA HIS A 5 0.68 -0.63 -6.70
C HIS A 5 2.10 -0.38 -7.19
N TRP A 6 2.78 0.52 -6.49
CA TRP A 6 4.17 0.83 -6.65
C TRP A 6 4.91 0.54 -5.35
N PHE A 7 6.09 -0.03 -5.48
CA PHE A 7 6.96 -0.40 -4.37
C PHE A 7 8.40 0.01 -4.68
N GLN A 8 9.19 0.18 -3.62
CA GLN A 8 10.65 0.22 -3.72
C GLN A 8 11.23 -1.00 -3.01
N ASN A 9 11.21 -0.99 -1.68
CA ASN A 9 11.38 -2.19 -0.85
C ASN A 9 10.01 -2.68 -0.38
N GLU A 10 9.30 -1.84 0.36
CA GLU A 10 7.92 -2.07 0.77
C GLU A 10 6.92 -1.46 -0.24
N ASN A 11 5.67 -1.91 -0.16
CA ASN A 11 4.56 -1.31 -0.91
C ASN A 11 4.27 0.08 -0.37
N GLN A 12 4.35 1.09 -1.25
CA GLN A 12 4.27 2.49 -0.84
C GLN A 12 2.99 3.15 -1.31
N ILE A 13 2.60 2.92 -2.57
CA ILE A 13 1.49 3.61 -3.22
C ILE A 13 0.59 2.60 -3.91
N SER A 14 -0.73 2.79 -3.82
CA SER A 14 -1.70 1.97 -4.55
C SER A 14 -2.77 2.81 -5.23
N TRP A 15 -3.39 2.23 -6.25
CA TRP A 15 -4.51 2.79 -6.97
C TRP A 15 -5.61 1.75 -7.19
N ILE A 16 -6.85 2.23 -7.28
CA ILE A 16 -8.00 1.47 -7.79
C ILE A 16 -8.54 2.23 -8.98
N ASP A 17 -8.53 1.60 -10.16
CA ASP A 17 -8.95 2.22 -11.42
C ASP A 17 -8.28 3.61 -11.61
N ASP A 18 -6.94 3.62 -11.49
CA ASP A 18 -6.03 4.78 -11.59
C ASP A 18 -6.24 5.91 -10.57
N LYS A 19 -7.09 5.71 -9.56
CA LYS A 19 -7.29 6.67 -8.47
C LYS A 19 -6.47 6.26 -7.25
N PRO A 20 -5.64 7.16 -6.68
CA PRO A 20 -4.89 6.88 -5.46
C PRO A 20 -5.80 6.31 -4.36
N TYR A 21 -5.33 5.24 -3.74
CA TYR A 21 -6.05 4.55 -2.67
C TYR A 21 -5.19 4.54 -1.40
N VAL A 22 -4.73 3.38 -0.93
CA VAL A 22 -3.86 3.32 0.25
C VAL A 22 -2.46 3.76 -0.14
N THR A 23 -1.88 4.67 0.65
CA THR A 23 -0.53 5.19 0.43
C THR A 23 0.19 5.34 1.76
N CYS A 24 1.52 5.40 1.71
CA CYS A 24 2.32 5.70 2.88
C CYS A 24 1.88 7.02 3.56
N PRO A 25 1.91 7.09 4.90
CA PRO A 25 2.54 6.14 5.81
C PRO A 25 1.75 4.86 6.11
N ASP A 26 0.49 4.74 5.64
CA ASP A 26 -0.33 3.56 5.91
C ASP A 26 0.15 2.36 5.08
N PRO A 27 0.67 1.29 5.73
CA PRO A 27 1.20 0.16 5.00
C PRO A 27 0.07 -0.71 4.45
N PHE A 28 0.37 -1.38 3.34
CA PHE A 28 -0.46 -2.45 2.81
C PHE A 28 0.40 -3.61 2.31
N THR A 29 -0.18 -4.79 2.30
CA THR A 29 0.48 -6.01 1.84
C THR A 29 -0.46 -6.81 0.94
N VAL A 30 0.14 -7.51 -0.02
CA VAL A 30 -0.57 -8.49 -0.85
C VAL A 30 -0.43 -9.84 -0.16
N VAL A 31 -1.53 -10.55 0.02
CA VAL A 31 -1.56 -11.87 0.64
C VAL A 31 -2.17 -12.88 -0.30
N ASP A 32 -1.73 -14.14 -0.18
CA ASP A 32 -2.45 -15.26 -0.77
C ASP A 32 -3.86 -15.31 -0.18
N ARG A 33 -4.88 -15.38 -1.05
CA ARG A 33 -6.27 -15.34 -0.59
C ARG A 33 -6.68 -16.60 0.17
N GLU A 34 -6.02 -17.73 -0.09
CA GLU A 34 -6.38 -19.02 0.50
C GLU A 34 -5.61 -19.26 1.80
N THR A 35 -4.31 -18.96 1.83
CA THR A 35 -3.46 -19.24 3.00
C THR A 35 -3.26 -18.04 3.93
N GLY A 36 -3.45 -16.81 3.44
CA GLY A 36 -3.11 -15.58 4.16
C GLY A 36 -1.61 -15.28 4.21
N GLU A 37 -0.76 -16.04 3.53
CA GLU A 37 0.68 -15.78 3.49
C GLU A 37 0.99 -14.46 2.74
N GLY A 38 1.80 -13.60 3.33
CA GLY A 38 2.22 -12.34 2.73
C GLY A 38 3.21 -12.51 1.59
N PHE A 39 3.01 -11.75 0.51
CA PHE A 39 3.89 -11.78 -0.66
C PHE A 39 5.02 -10.77 -0.51
N SER A 40 6.25 -11.26 -0.70
CA SER A 40 7.42 -10.40 -0.82
C SER A 40 7.56 -9.88 -2.25
N ASN A 41 7.84 -8.59 -2.41
CA ASN A 41 8.14 -7.96 -3.69
C ASN A 41 9.41 -8.55 -4.36
N PHE A 42 10.28 -9.20 -3.60
CA PHE A 42 11.53 -9.80 -4.09
C PHE A 42 11.41 -11.29 -4.43
N ARG A 43 10.27 -11.94 -4.12
CA ARG A 43 10.07 -13.36 -4.37
C ARG A 43 9.23 -13.57 -5.63
N ALA A 44 9.85 -13.52 -6.80
CA ALA A 44 9.17 -13.62 -8.09
C ALA A 44 8.23 -14.84 -8.22
N ALA A 45 8.59 -15.97 -7.60
CA ALA A 45 7.75 -17.18 -7.57
C ALA A 45 6.39 -16.99 -6.88
N SER A 46 6.23 -15.96 -6.04
CA SER A 46 4.94 -15.60 -5.45
C SER A 46 4.03 -14.89 -6.46
N TRP A 47 4.60 -14.20 -7.46
CA TRP A 47 3.91 -13.33 -8.42
C TRP A 47 3.64 -14.03 -9.76
N THR A 48 2.80 -15.06 -9.72
CA THR A 48 2.39 -15.80 -10.92
C THR A 48 0.98 -15.41 -11.38
N GLN A 49 0.77 -15.40 -12.69
CA GLN A 49 -0.55 -15.13 -13.27
C GLN A 49 -1.56 -16.20 -12.85
N GLY A 50 -2.83 -15.79 -12.70
CA GLY A 50 -3.93 -16.68 -12.29
C GLY A 50 -4.06 -16.89 -10.78
N ARG A 51 -3.09 -16.43 -9.98
CA ARG A 51 -3.15 -16.52 -8.51
C ARG A 51 -4.22 -15.59 -7.94
N LYS A 52 -4.98 -16.09 -6.97
CA LYS A 52 -5.97 -15.30 -6.24
C LYS A 52 -5.30 -14.65 -5.03
N VAL A 53 -5.34 -13.34 -4.98
CA VAL A 53 -4.74 -12.55 -3.90
C VAL A 53 -5.77 -11.66 -3.23
N ALA A 54 -5.47 -11.22 -2.02
CA ALA A 54 -6.13 -10.11 -1.34
C ALA A 54 -5.10 -9.03 -0.99
N VAL A 55 -5.57 -7.81 -0.77
CA VAL A 55 -4.72 -6.70 -0.32
C VAL A 55 -5.21 -6.26 1.05
N TRP A 56 -4.33 -6.29 2.04
CA TRP A 56 -4.62 -5.88 3.41
C TRP A 56 -3.92 -4.56 3.69
N GLY A 57 -4.69 -3.53 4.04
CA GLY A 57 -4.16 -2.25 4.47
C GLY A 57 -4.32 -2.08 5.97
N MET A 58 -3.38 -1.36 6.59
CA MET A 58 -3.37 -1.13 8.03
C MET A 58 -3.16 0.34 8.33
N LYS A 59 -3.67 0.77 9.48
CA LYS A 59 -3.36 2.09 10.02
C LYS A 59 -1.88 2.15 10.41
N ALA A 60 -1.17 3.13 9.89
CA ALA A 60 0.19 3.43 10.33
C ALA A 60 0.21 3.70 11.85
N VAL A 61 1.34 3.34 12.47
CA VAL A 61 1.56 3.68 13.87
C VAL A 61 1.44 5.21 14.08
N PRO A 62 0.88 5.68 15.22
CA PRO A 62 0.53 7.09 15.39
C PRO A 62 1.67 8.08 15.13
N ALA A 63 2.93 7.69 15.43
CA ALA A 63 4.11 8.52 15.21
C ALA A 63 4.24 9.00 13.75
N TRP A 64 3.94 8.16 12.77
CA TRP A 64 4.04 8.51 11.35
C TRP A 64 2.90 9.41 10.86
N ARG A 65 1.80 9.48 11.60
CA ARG A 65 0.63 10.30 11.29
C ARG A 65 0.65 11.67 11.96
N THR A 66 1.71 11.99 12.71
CA THR A 66 1.96 13.33 13.23
C THR A 66 2.40 14.27 12.11
N GLU A 67 2.30 15.58 12.30
CA GLU A 67 2.80 16.57 11.33
C GLU A 67 4.27 16.32 10.98
N ARG A 68 5.12 16.03 11.98
CA ARG A 68 6.53 15.70 11.77
C ARG A 68 6.70 14.39 11.00
N GLY A 69 5.94 13.34 11.35
CA GLY A 69 6.00 12.05 10.66
C GLY A 69 5.65 12.19 9.18
N LEU A 70 4.57 12.92 8.87
CA LEU A 70 4.12 13.16 7.51
C LEU A 70 5.07 14.05 6.71
N LYS A 71 5.82 14.96 7.35
CA LYS A 71 6.91 15.70 6.68
C LYS A 71 8.04 14.79 6.21
N ILE A 72 8.23 13.64 6.86
CA ILE A 72 9.32 12.68 6.56
C ILE A 72 8.83 11.60 5.59
N TYR A 73 7.69 10.97 5.88
CA TYR A 73 7.20 9.79 5.19
C TYR A 73 5.78 9.99 4.68
N ASN A 74 5.68 10.23 3.37
CA ASN A 74 4.45 10.48 2.63
C ASN A 74 4.70 10.23 1.12
N PRO A 75 3.66 10.24 0.26
CA PRO A 75 3.81 9.94 -1.16
C PRO A 75 4.77 10.86 -1.92
N LYS A 76 4.83 12.15 -1.56
CA LYS A 76 5.72 13.12 -2.20
C LYS A 76 7.19 12.82 -1.95
N HIS A 77 7.52 12.14 -0.86
CA HIS A 77 8.89 11.66 -0.60
C HIS A 77 9.37 10.72 -1.71
N PHE A 78 8.46 9.95 -2.32
CA PHE A 78 8.74 9.04 -3.42
C PHE A 78 8.46 9.65 -4.81
N GLY A 79 8.27 10.97 -4.89
CA GLY A 79 8.04 11.68 -6.16
C GLY A 79 6.60 11.62 -6.67
N PHE A 80 5.64 11.13 -5.88
CA PHE A 80 4.24 11.12 -6.26
C PHE A 80 3.52 12.35 -5.71
N ASP A 81 2.95 13.19 -6.58
CA ASP A 81 2.10 14.32 -6.16
C ASP A 81 0.72 13.84 -5.72
N ILE A 82 0.70 13.14 -4.58
CA ILE A 82 -0.50 12.57 -3.96
C ILE A 82 -0.56 13.10 -2.53
N GLU A 83 -1.73 13.63 -2.16
CA GLU A 83 -2.02 13.98 -0.77
C GLU A 83 -2.40 12.71 0.02
N TRP A 84 -1.68 12.45 1.12
CA TRP A 84 -2.01 11.32 1.99
C TRP A 84 -3.38 11.51 2.63
N LYS A 85 -4.19 10.44 2.60
CA LYS A 85 -5.45 10.33 3.33
C LYS A 85 -5.37 9.10 4.24
N PRO A 86 -5.77 9.22 5.53
CA PRO A 86 -5.81 8.07 6.43
C PRO A 86 -6.67 6.94 5.86
N ILE A 87 -6.17 5.72 5.90
CA ILE A 87 -6.85 4.54 5.34
C ILE A 87 -8.30 4.36 5.83
N GLU A 88 -8.58 4.70 7.09
CA GLU A 88 -9.92 4.63 7.68
C GLU A 88 -10.95 5.57 7.02
N LYS A 89 -10.49 6.54 6.21
CA LYS A 89 -11.37 7.41 5.42
C LYS A 89 -11.60 6.91 3.99
N LEU A 90 -10.91 5.83 3.58
CA LEU A 90 -10.94 5.28 2.23
C LEU A 90 -11.83 4.04 2.14
N ALA A 91 -11.67 3.12 3.11
CA ALA A 91 -12.49 1.92 3.20
C ALA A 91 -13.85 2.27 3.83
N LYS A 92 -14.92 2.06 3.06
CA LYS A 92 -16.30 2.02 3.58
C LYS A 92 -16.72 0.58 3.77
#